data_AF-A0A2G2BD96-F1
#
_entry.id   AF-A0A2G2BD96-F1
#
_cell.length_a   1.000
_cell.length_b   1.000
_cell.length_c   1.000
_cell.angle_alpha   90.00
_cell.angle_beta   90.00
_cell.angle_gamma   90.00
#
_symmetry.space_group_name_H-M   'P 1'
#
loop_
_entity.id
_entity.type
_entity.pdbx_description
1 polymer ?
#
loop_
_entity_poly.entity_id
_entity_poly.type
_entity_poly.pdbx_seq_one_letter_code
_entity_poly.pdbx_strand_id
1 'polypeptide(L)'
;MRLMDYSASIDTTANMIIEDMADYGEWLGTKLLWEVAPSKTASRVTLTHQGLKPDMECHRVCVAGWGRYFGNSLKNHLNGAPADPETG
;
A
#
# COMPACT_ATOMS: atom_id res chain seq x y z
N MET A 1 -21.50 -11.29 24.83
CA MET A 1 -21.66 -10.77 23.45
C MET A 1 -20.26 -10.57 22.88
N ARG A 2 -19.74 -11.52 22.10
CA ARG A 2 -18.38 -11.48 21.55
C ARG A 2 -18.49 -10.81 20.19
N LEU A 3 -18.16 -9.52 20.11
CA LEU A 3 -17.91 -8.89 18.82
C LEU A 3 -16.70 -9.64 18.25
N MET A 4 -16.92 -10.41 17.19
CA MET A 4 -15.81 -10.95 16.42
C MET A 4 -15.11 -9.75 15.80
N ASP A 5 -13.88 -9.51 16.25
CA ASP A 5 -12.96 -8.55 15.67
C ASP A 5 -12.66 -9.01 14.22
N TYR A 6 -13.49 -8.60 13.27
CA TYR A 6 -13.27 -8.89 11.86
C TYR A 6 -12.08 -8.06 11.38
N SER A 7 -10.88 -8.62 11.46
CA SER A 7 -9.72 -8.13 10.73
C SER A 7 -9.75 -8.74 9.33
N ALA A 8 -9.88 -7.90 8.31
CA ALA A 8 -9.72 -8.35 6.93
C ALA A 8 -8.25 -8.28 6.56
N SER A 9 -7.68 -9.41 6.18
CA SER A 9 -6.32 -9.51 5.64
C SER A 9 -6.40 -9.89 4.17
N ILE A 10 -5.79 -9.08 3.31
CA ILE A 10 -5.73 -9.33 1.87
C ILE A 10 -4.26 -9.41 1.48
N ASP A 11 -3.87 -10.54 0.89
CA ASP A 11 -2.55 -10.76 0.28
C ASP A 11 -2.71 -10.69 -1.24
N THR A 12 -2.05 -9.70 -1.85
CA THR A 12 -1.95 -9.61 -3.30
C THR A 12 -0.51 -9.82 -3.72
N THR A 13 -0.29 -10.83 -4.56
CA THR A 13 1.00 -11.04 -5.22
C THR A 13 1.22 -9.97 -6.27
N ALA A 14 2.37 -9.31 -6.22
CA ALA A 14 2.71 -8.28 -7.20
C ALA A 14 3.11 -8.92 -8.54
N ASN A 15 2.47 -8.45 -9.61
CA ASN A 15 2.79 -8.77 -11.01
C ASN A 15 3.15 -7.49 -11.79
N MET A 16 3.57 -6.44 -11.07
CA MET A 16 3.90 -5.15 -11.66
C MET A 16 5.23 -5.25 -12.40
N ILE A 17 5.22 -4.80 -13.65
CA ILE A 17 6.41 -4.64 -14.48
C ILE A 17 6.66 -3.15 -14.64
N ILE A 18 7.87 -2.69 -14.33
CA ILE A 18 8.25 -1.28 -14.45
C ILE A 18 9.20 -1.14 -15.64
N GLU A 19 8.64 -0.88 -16.83
CA GLU A 19 9.38 -0.94 -18.10
C GLU A 19 10.57 0.04 -18.20
N ASP A 20 10.49 1.18 -17.49
CA ASP A 20 11.53 2.22 -17.49
C ASP A 20 12.64 2.00 -16.43
N MET A 21 12.79 0.77 -15.93
CA MET A 21 13.80 0.38 -14.95
C MET A 21 14.73 -0.71 -15.48
N ALA A 22 15.98 -0.73 -14.99
CA ALA A 22 16.97 -1.71 -15.43
C ALA A 22 16.57 -3.14 -15.03
N ASP A 23 15.98 -3.28 -13.85
CA ASP A 23 15.27 -4.49 -13.42
C ASP A 23 13.76 -4.23 -13.38
N TYR A 24 13.14 -4.35 -14.55
CA TYR A 24 11.69 -4.17 -14.73
C TYR A 24 10.84 -5.22 -14.01
N GLY A 25 11.45 -6.30 -13.51
CA GLY A 25 10.81 -7.40 -12.78
C GLY A 25 10.95 -7.31 -11.26
N GLU A 26 11.45 -6.21 -10.72
CA GLU A 26 11.79 -6.05 -9.30
C GLU A 26 10.66 -6.41 -8.33
N TRP A 27 9.40 -6.21 -8.72
CA TRP A 27 8.24 -6.52 -7.87
C TRP A 27 7.75 -7.97 -7.99
N LEU A 28 8.27 -8.76 -8.94
CA LEU A 28 7.82 -10.14 -9.12
C LEU A 28 8.17 -10.98 -7.88
N GLY A 29 7.15 -11.59 -7.28
CA GLY A 29 7.30 -12.40 -6.06
C GLY A 29 7.28 -11.57 -4.77
N THR A 30 7.17 -10.25 -4.83
CA THR A 30 6.81 -9.42 -3.66
C THR A 30 5.31 -9.47 -3.40
N LYS A 31 4.89 -9.01 -2.22
CA LYS A 31 3.50 -9.01 -1.79
C LYS A 31 3.11 -7.68 -1.18
N LEU A 32 1.90 -7.23 -1.46
CA LEU A 32 1.24 -6.18 -0.69
C LEU A 32 0.26 -6.84 0.27
N LEU A 33 0.53 -6.69 1.56
CA LEU A 33 -0.32 -7.17 2.64
C LEU A 33 -1.13 -5.99 3.18
N TRP A 34 -2.45 -6.14 3.13
CA TRP A 34 -3.40 -5.16 3.64
C TRP A 34 -4.05 -5.72 4.89
N GLU A 35 -4.03 -4.95 5.97
CA GLU A 35 -4.73 -5.28 7.20
C GLU A 35 -5.69 -4.14 7.54
N VAL A 36 -6.98 -4.45 7.62
CA VAL A 36 -8.01 -3.50 8.02
C VAL A 36 -8.62 -3.98 9.33
N ALA A 37 -8.50 -3.15 10.37
CA ALA A 37 -9.06 -3.42 11.68
C ALA A 37 -9.97 -2.27 12.12
N PRO A 38 -11.15 -2.56 12.69
CA PRO A 38 -11.99 -1.53 13.28
C PRO A 38 -11.29 -0.91 14.49
N SER A 39 -11.53 0.38 14.70
CA SER A 39 -11.29 1.08 15.96
C SER A 39 -12.60 1.74 16.41
N LYS A 40 -12.66 2.29 17.62
CA LYS A 40 -13.91 2.81 18.21
C LYS A 40 -14.65 3.82 17.31
N THR A 41 -13.94 4.61 16.51
CA THR A 41 -14.52 5.70 15.69
C THR A 41 -13.94 5.77 14.27
N ALA A 42 -13.08 4.82 13.89
CA ALA A 42 -12.35 4.85 12.63
C ALA A 42 -11.90 3.44 12.23
N SER A 43 -11.22 3.31 11.10
CA SER A 43 -10.53 2.07 10.70
C SER A 43 -9.03 2.28 10.75
N ARG A 44 -8.29 1.31 11.28
CA ARG A 44 -6.85 1.21 11.09
C ARG A 44 -6.60 0.40 9.83
N VAL A 45 -5.88 0.99 8.88
CA VAL A 45 -5.43 0.30 7.68
C VAL A 45 -3.90 0.26 7.71
N THR A 46 -3.33 -0.92 7.63
CA THR A 46 -1.88 -1.14 7.50
C THR A 46 -1.61 -1.68 6.11
N LEU A 47 -0.66 -1.06 5.41
CA LEU A 47 -0.11 -1.56 4.15
C LEU A 47 1.34 -1.99 4.40
N THR A 48 1.66 -3.24 4.12
CA THR A 48 3.03 -3.77 4.14
C THR A 48 3.43 -4.23 2.76
N HIS A 49 4.49 -3.65 2.18
CA HIS A 49 5.12 -4.20 0.98
C HIS A 49 6.20 -5.21 1.39
N GLN A 50 5.78 -6.46 1.54
CA GLN A 50 6.68 -7.57 1.87
C GLN A 50 7.53 -7.93 0.65
N GLY A 51 8.85 -7.90 0.83
CA GLY A 51 9.82 -8.17 -0.24
C GLY A 51 10.45 -6.91 -0.85
N LEU A 52 9.98 -5.71 -0.47
CA LEU A 52 10.63 -4.45 -0.82
C LEU A 52 11.91 -4.28 0.00
N LYS A 53 13.08 -4.40 -0.64
CA LYS A 53 14.38 -4.36 0.03
C LYS A 53 15.14 -3.07 -0.29
N PRO A 54 16.04 -2.59 0.60
CA PRO A 54 16.82 -1.36 0.38
C PRO A 54 17.76 -1.36 -0.83
N ASP A 55 18.11 -2.53 -1.35
CA ASP A 55 19.01 -2.73 -2.50
C ASP A 55 18.31 -2.70 -3.85
N MET A 56 16.97 -2.69 -3.88
CA MET A 56 16.18 -2.52 -5.10
C MET A 56 16.31 -1.09 -5.64
N GLU A 57 16.44 -0.94 -6.95
CA GLU A 57 16.51 0.36 -7.61
C GLU A 57 15.27 1.20 -7.27
N CYS A 58 14.09 0.55 -7.19
CA CYS A 58 12.83 1.22 -6.92
C CYS A 58 12.64 1.60 -5.45
N HIS A 59 13.49 1.15 -4.51
CA HIS A 59 13.22 1.23 -3.08
C HIS A 59 12.84 2.64 -2.61
N ARG A 60 13.65 3.65 -2.96
CA ARG A 60 13.42 5.03 -2.53
C ARG A 60 12.09 5.58 -3.07
N VAL A 61 11.80 5.33 -4.35
CA VAL A 61 10.57 5.84 -4.99
C VAL A 61 9.34 5.10 -4.48
N CYS A 62 9.44 3.79 -4.21
CA CYS A 62 8.36 3.02 -3.62
C CYS A 62 8.03 3.49 -2.20
N VAL A 63 9.03 3.70 -1.34
CA VAL A 63 8.83 4.23 0.02
C VAL A 63 8.16 5.60 -0.02
N ALA A 64 8.64 6.51 -0.87
CA ALA A 64 8.04 7.83 -1.04
C ALA A 64 6.61 7.73 -1.58
N GLY A 65 6.38 6.87 -2.58
CA GLY A 65 5.07 6.61 -3.18
C GLY A 65 4.06 6.11 -2.16
N TRP A 66 4.41 5.13 -1.33
CA TRP A 66 3.52 4.65 -0.27
C TRP A 66 3.17 5.75 0.74
N GLY A 67 4.14 6.59 1.11
CA GLY A 67 3.88 7.76 1.95
C GLY A 67 2.88 8.72 1.31
N ARG A 68 3.03 9.03 0.02
CA ARG A 68 2.16 9.95 -0.71
C ARG A 68 0.78 9.37 -0.98
N TYR A 69 0.69 8.23 -1.66
CA TYR A 69 -0.59 7.66 -2.09
C TYR A 69 -1.41 7.12 -0.95
N PHE A 70 -0.78 6.31 -0.10
CA PHE A 70 -1.51 5.64 0.97
C PHE A 70 -1.61 6.54 2.21
N GLY A 71 -0.47 7.09 2.66
CA GLY A 71 -0.40 7.92 3.87
C GLY A 71 -1.18 9.23 3.77
N ASN A 72 -1.26 9.84 2.57
CA ASN A 72 -1.90 11.13 2.36
C ASN A 72 -3.12 11.04 1.44
N SER A 73 -2.97 10.74 0.15
CA SER A 73 -4.05 10.85 -0.85
C SER A 73 -5.26 9.97 -0.51
N LEU A 74 -5.06 8.66 -0.34
CA LEU A 74 -6.12 7.71 0.02
C LEU A 74 -6.75 8.07 1.37
N LYS A 75 -5.92 8.34 2.39
CA LYS A 75 -6.40 8.72 3.72
C LYS A 75 -7.30 9.96 3.66
N ASN A 76 -6.88 11.00 2.96
CA ASN A 76 -7.65 12.24 2.84
C ASN A 76 -8.95 12.00 2.08
N HIS A 77 -8.90 11.24 0.98
CA HIS A 77 -10.07 10.91 0.19
C HIS A 77 -11.12 10.12 0.98
N LEU A 78 -10.68 9.10 1.74
CA LEU A 78 -11.56 8.33 2.63
C LEU A 78 -12.18 9.18 3.75
N ASN A 79 -11.57 10.32 4.09
CA ASN A 79 -12.09 11.29 5.06
C ASN A 79 -12.84 12.47 4.39
N GLY A 80 -13.24 12.33 3.12
CA GLY A 80 -14.11 13.27 2.42
C GLY A 80 -13.41 14.40 1.67
N ALA A 81 -12.08 14.40 1.58
CA ALA A 81 -11.37 15.31 0.69
C ALA A 81 -11.54 14.88 -0.79
N PRO A 82 -11.42 15.82 -1.75
CA PRO A 82 -11.29 15.47 -3.16
C PRO A 82 -10.14 14.49 -3.40
N ALA A 83 -10.27 13.64 -4.42
CA ALA A 83 -9.19 12.75 -4.81
C ALA A 83 -7.97 13.55 -5.27
N ASP A 84 -6.78 13.08 -4.91
CA ASP A 84 -5.48 13.64 -5.31
C ASP A 84 -4.66 12.55 -6.03
N PRO A 85 -5.03 12.18 -7.27
CA PRO A 85 -4.28 11.21 -8.07
C PRO A 85 -3.01 11.84 -8.65
N GLU A 86 -2.03 11.02 -9.06
CA GLU A 86 -1.00 11.55 -9.96
C GLU A 86 -1.62 11.93 -11.30
N THR A 87 -1.23 13.09 -11.81
CA THR A 87 -1.68 13.60 -13.11
C THR A 87 -0.58 13.60 -14.18
N GLY A 88 0.60 13.08 -13.86
CA GLY A 88 1.77 13.11 -14.76
C GLY A 88 2.55 14.42 -14.70
#